data_AF-A0A2Z4W1F1-F1
#
_entry.id   AF-A0A2Z4W1F1-F1
#
_cell.length_a   1.000
_cell.length_b   1.000
_cell.length_c   1.000
_cell.angle_alpha   90.00
_cell.angle_beta   90.00
_cell.angle_gamma   90.00
#
_symmetry.space_group_name_H-M   'P 1'
#
loop_
_entity.id
_entity.type
_entity.pdbx_description
1 polymer ?
#
loop_
_entity_poly.entity_id
_entity_poly.type
_entity_poly.pdbx_seq_one_letter_code
_entity_poly.pdbx_strand_id
1 'polypeptide(L)'
;MYISFEDYVSLGYDAVDTNDFDRIAKKAERMIDNATRDFYVIRNIEEDTFGLRAQAFKRAICEQIDFINAGGGTSYDMANSNFSSVSIGRLSLTPGDKVSNKVVAGLCREAYTLLAHYGLLYRGVASTW
;
A
#
# COMPACT_ATOMS: atom_id res chain seq x y z
N MET A 1 11.14 3.53 7.75
CA MET A 1 10.62 4.05 6.49
C MET A 1 11.37 3.34 5.39
N TYR A 2 10.67 2.61 4.55
CA TYR A 2 11.22 1.78 3.48
C TYR A 2 11.36 2.53 2.15
N ILE A 3 10.74 3.71 2.05
CA ILE A 3 10.70 4.52 0.84
C ILE A 3 10.88 6.00 1.19
N SER A 4 11.78 6.70 0.51
CA SER A 4 11.87 8.16 0.55
C SER A 4 10.96 8.83 -0.48
N PHE A 5 10.82 10.16 -0.41
CA PHE A 5 10.11 10.88 -1.46
C PHE A 5 10.82 10.77 -2.81
N GLU A 6 12.17 10.82 -2.83
CA GLU A 6 12.93 10.60 -4.06
C GLU A 6 12.71 9.20 -4.63
N ASP A 7 12.68 8.17 -3.79
CA ASP A 7 12.40 6.80 -4.23
C ASP A 7 11.01 6.68 -4.86
N TYR A 8 10.00 7.28 -4.22
CA TYR A 8 8.61 7.30 -4.71
C TYR A 8 8.52 7.93 -6.11
N VAL A 9 9.17 9.08 -6.33
CA VAL A 9 9.24 9.73 -7.64
C VAL A 9 10.04 8.91 -8.64
N SER A 10 11.17 8.31 -8.22
CA SER A 10 12.00 7.47 -9.09
C SER A 10 11.28 6.21 -9.60
N LEU A 11 10.29 5.73 -8.82
CA LEU A 11 9.44 4.60 -9.17
C LEU A 11 8.26 5.00 -10.08
N GLY A 12 8.12 6.29 -10.41
CA GLY A 12 7.13 6.82 -11.35
C GLY A 12 5.84 7.30 -10.70
N TYR A 13 5.84 7.59 -9.40
CA TYR A 13 4.68 8.10 -8.68
C TYR A 13 4.84 9.59 -8.34
N ASP A 14 3.76 10.36 -8.45
CA ASP A 14 3.77 11.83 -8.32
C ASP A 14 2.48 12.38 -7.69
N ALA A 15 1.65 11.52 -7.10
CA ALA A 15 0.33 11.90 -6.63
C ALA A 15 0.33 12.74 -5.35
N VAL A 16 1.44 12.76 -4.60
CA VAL A 16 1.53 13.34 -3.26
C VAL A 16 2.57 14.45 -3.22
N ASP A 17 2.20 15.59 -2.64
CA ASP A 17 3.14 16.68 -2.35
C ASP A 17 4.14 16.30 -1.26
N THR A 18 5.39 16.77 -1.39
CA THR A 18 6.48 16.47 -0.45
C THR A 18 6.12 16.78 1.01
N ASN A 19 5.34 17.84 1.26
CA ASN A 19 4.93 18.25 2.61
C ASN A 19 3.98 17.24 3.29
N ASP A 20 3.20 16.49 2.51
CA ASP A 20 2.26 15.50 3.01
C ASP A 20 2.79 14.06 2.94
N PHE A 21 3.85 13.85 2.15
CA PHE A 21 4.42 12.53 1.87
C PHE A 21 4.72 11.73 3.13
N ASP A 22 5.54 12.25 4.05
CA ASP A 22 5.97 11.52 5.25
C ASP A 22 4.79 11.00 6.09
N ARG A 23 3.75 11.82 6.23
CA ARG A 23 2.55 11.46 7.01
C ARG A 23 1.78 10.33 6.32
N ILE A 24 1.61 10.41 5.00
CA ILE A 24 0.87 9.43 4.20
C ILE A 24 1.68 8.14 4.06
N ALA A 25 2.97 8.24 3.75
CA ALA A 25 3.90 7.12 3.64
C ALA A 25 3.95 6.29 4.92
N LYS A 26 4.13 6.92 6.10
CA LYS A 26 4.09 6.21 7.39
C LYS A 26 2.77 5.46 7.61
N LYS A 27 1.65 5.99 7.12
CA LYS A 27 0.35 5.32 7.22
C LYS A 27 0.26 4.13 6.26
N ALA A 28 0.67 4.31 5.01
CA ALA A 28 0.75 3.24 4.02
C ALA A 28 1.65 2.08 4.47
N GLU A 29 2.85 2.39 4.97
CA GLU A 29 3.81 1.40 5.50
C GLU A 29 3.18 0.54 6.59
N ARG A 30 2.55 1.15 7.61
CA ARG A 30 1.86 0.39 8.67
C ARG A 30 0.77 -0.53 8.13
N MET A 31 0.05 -0.11 7.09
CA MET A 31 -0.99 -0.95 6.49
C MET A 31 -0.39 -2.14 5.75
N ILE A 32 0.72 -1.93 5.03
CA ILE A 32 1.45 -2.97 4.30
C ILE A 32 2.16 -3.93 5.26
N ASP A 33 2.83 -3.42 6.30
CA ASP A 33 3.47 -4.23 7.35
C ASP A 33 2.43 -5.15 8.02
N ASN A 34 1.30 -4.59 8.45
CA ASN A 34 0.20 -5.37 9.03
C ASN A 34 -0.31 -6.46 8.06
N ALA A 35 -0.49 -6.13 6.79
CA ALA A 35 -0.97 -7.08 5.78
C ALA A 35 0.03 -8.20 5.51
N THR A 36 1.32 -7.92 5.62
CA THR A 36 2.42 -8.86 5.40
C THR A 36 2.91 -9.54 6.69
N ARG A 37 2.24 -9.30 7.83
CA ARG A 37 2.64 -9.79 9.17
C ARG A 37 4.06 -9.39 9.52
N ASP A 38 4.37 -8.12 9.32
CA ASP A 38 5.63 -7.51 9.74
C ASP A 38 6.85 -8.17 9.08
N PHE A 39 6.69 -8.70 7.86
CA PHE A 39 7.72 -9.52 7.19
C PHE A 39 9.08 -8.80 7.13
N TYR A 40 9.09 -7.52 6.73
CA TYR A 40 10.29 -6.67 6.65
C TYR A 40 10.54 -5.80 7.89
N VAL A 41 9.65 -5.86 8.89
CA VAL A 41 9.99 -5.37 10.23
C VAL A 41 10.92 -6.38 10.91
N ILE A 42 10.69 -7.67 10.68
CA ILE A 42 11.47 -8.77 11.26
C ILE A 42 12.72 -9.10 10.42
N ARG A 43 12.70 -8.80 9.11
CA ARG A 43 13.80 -9.07 8.17
C ARG A 43 14.27 -7.80 7.53
N ASN A 44 15.59 -7.63 7.41
CA ASN A 44 16.14 -6.50 6.67
C ASN A 44 15.77 -6.62 5.19
N ILE A 45 15.02 -5.65 4.66
CA ILE A 45 14.59 -5.63 3.25
C ILE A 45 15.78 -5.57 2.29
N GLU A 46 16.88 -4.95 2.69
CA GLU A 46 18.10 -4.80 1.88
C GLU A 46 18.93 -6.10 1.82
N GLU A 47 18.66 -7.05 2.72
CA GLU A 47 19.29 -8.39 2.73
C GLU A 47 18.43 -9.43 2.01
N ASP A 48 17.29 -9.03 1.42
CA ASP A 48 16.42 -9.95 0.72
C ASP A 48 17.07 -10.43 -0.59
N THR A 49 17.44 -11.72 -0.62
CA THR A 49 18.04 -12.37 -1.79
C THR A 49 17.10 -12.43 -2.99
N PHE A 50 15.78 -12.25 -2.77
CA PHE A 50 14.80 -12.15 -3.83
C PHE A 50 14.38 -10.70 -4.08
N GLY A 51 15.24 -9.95 -4.77
CA GLY A 51 15.07 -8.50 -4.98
C GLY A 51 13.74 -8.08 -5.63
N LEU A 52 13.12 -8.93 -6.45
CA LEU A 52 11.80 -8.65 -7.03
C LEU A 52 10.69 -8.57 -5.97
N ARG A 53 10.79 -9.37 -4.89
CA ARG A 53 9.85 -9.31 -3.76
C ARG A 53 10.01 -8.00 -2.99
N ALA A 54 11.25 -7.60 -2.71
CA ALA A 54 11.54 -6.33 -2.05
C ALA A 54 11.07 -5.13 -2.89
N GLN A 55 11.30 -5.16 -4.20
CA GLN A 55 10.80 -4.14 -5.13
C GLN A 55 9.27 -4.09 -5.16
N ALA A 56 8.60 -5.25 -5.20
CA ALA A 56 7.15 -5.32 -5.18
C ALA A 56 6.56 -4.80 -3.87
N PHE A 57 7.24 -5.02 -2.74
CA PHE A 57 6.86 -4.44 -1.46
C PHE A 57 6.95 -2.91 -1.46
N LYS A 58 8.07 -2.34 -1.94
CA LYS A 58 8.23 -0.88 -2.08
C LYS A 58 7.16 -0.28 -3.01
N ARG A 59 6.87 -0.93 -4.15
CA ARG A 59 5.78 -0.52 -5.06
C ARG A 59 4.40 -0.62 -4.41
N ALA A 60 4.14 -1.66 -3.63
CA ALA A 60 2.87 -1.80 -2.91
C ALA A 60 2.66 -0.66 -1.90
N ILE A 61 3.73 -0.16 -1.26
CA ILE A 61 3.68 1.05 -0.43
C ILE A 61 3.30 2.27 -1.29
N CYS A 62 3.92 2.48 -2.46
CA CYS A 62 3.55 3.58 -3.36
C CYS A 62 2.08 3.55 -3.78
N GLU A 63 1.59 2.39 -4.23
CA GLU A 63 0.17 2.23 -4.60
C GLU A 63 -0.77 2.55 -3.44
N GLN A 64 -0.35 2.20 -2.22
CA GLN A 64 -1.12 2.49 -1.02
C GLN A 64 -1.03 3.97 -0.61
N ILE A 65 0.09 4.65 -0.88
CA ILE A 65 0.26 6.10 -0.69
C ILE A 65 -0.73 6.87 -1.58
N ASP A 66 -0.75 6.56 -2.88
CA ASP A 66 -1.66 7.17 -3.85
C ASP A 66 -3.12 6.95 -3.45
N PHE A 67 -3.45 5.72 -3.03
CA PHE A 67 -4.78 5.40 -2.55
C PHE A 67 -5.18 6.23 -1.33
N ILE A 68 -4.28 6.38 -0.36
CA ILE A 68 -4.56 7.19 0.83
C ILE A 68 -4.74 8.66 0.47
N ASN A 69 -3.91 9.18 -0.42
CA ASN A 69 -4.01 10.56 -0.89
C ASN A 69 -5.32 10.83 -1.65
N ALA A 70 -5.81 9.85 -2.41
CA ALA A 70 -7.10 9.93 -3.09
C ALA A 70 -8.32 9.93 -2.14
N GLY A 71 -8.13 9.85 -0.83
CA GLY A 71 -9.20 9.71 0.16
C GLY A 71 -9.52 8.26 0.52
N GLY A 72 -8.73 7.30 0.03
CA GLY A 72 -8.68 5.96 0.57
C GLY A 72 -8.08 5.93 1.97
N GLY A 73 -8.32 4.89 2.76
CA GLY A 73 -7.77 4.84 4.10
C GLY A 73 -8.34 3.72 4.95
N THR A 74 -8.33 3.91 6.26
CA THR A 74 -9.03 3.01 7.16
C THR A 74 -10.54 3.17 7.01
N SER A 75 -11.30 2.18 7.49
CA SER A 75 -12.77 2.28 7.55
C SER A 75 -13.26 3.55 8.27
N TYR A 76 -12.48 4.05 9.23
CA TYR A 76 -12.78 5.30 9.93
C TYR A 76 -12.56 6.54 9.05
N ASP A 77 -11.43 6.60 8.33
CA ASP A 77 -11.17 7.71 7.40
C ASP A 77 -12.23 7.74 6.31
N MET A 78 -12.53 6.58 5.74
CA MET A 78 -13.53 6.42 4.68
C MET A 78 -14.97 6.74 5.13
N ALA A 79 -15.29 6.55 6.41
CA ALA A 79 -16.60 6.92 6.96
C ALA A 79 -16.77 8.44 7.13
N ASN A 80 -15.67 9.17 7.31
CA ASN A 80 -15.67 10.62 7.48
C ASN A 80 -15.38 11.41 6.19
N SER A 81 -14.87 10.76 5.15
CA SER A 81 -14.49 11.43 3.90
C SER A 81 -15.66 11.52 2.91
N ASN A 82 -16.22 12.72 2.76
CA ASN A 82 -16.97 13.11 1.55
C ASN A 82 -15.95 13.33 0.42
N PHE A 83 -15.76 12.35 -0.45
CA PHE A 83 -14.83 12.49 -1.56
C PHE A 83 -15.51 13.09 -2.80
N SER A 84 -14.84 14.06 -3.43
CA SER A 84 -15.10 14.47 -4.82
C SER A 84 -14.59 13.36 -5.75
N SER A 85 -15.04 13.29 -7.00
CA SER A 85 -14.50 12.27 -7.92
C SER A 85 -12.99 12.47 -8.09
N VAL A 86 -12.18 11.52 -7.65
CA VAL A 86 -10.71 11.57 -7.72
C VAL A 86 -10.22 10.46 -8.64
N SER A 87 -9.33 10.82 -9.58
CA SER A 87 -8.61 9.85 -10.41
C SER A 87 -7.11 10.07 -10.17
N ILE A 88 -6.43 9.09 -9.58
CA ILE A 88 -4.98 9.10 -9.34
C ILE A 88 -4.39 7.85 -9.98
N GLY A 89 -3.57 8.01 -11.03
CA GLY A 89 -2.98 6.89 -11.75
C GLY A 89 -4.04 5.89 -12.24
N ARG A 90 -3.98 4.64 -11.75
CA ARG A 90 -4.96 3.57 -12.05
C ARG A 90 -6.20 3.59 -11.15
N LEU A 91 -6.17 4.39 -10.09
CA LEU A 91 -7.25 4.50 -9.13
C LEU A 91 -8.27 5.53 -9.61
N SER A 92 -9.53 5.13 -9.64
CA SER A 92 -10.67 6.02 -9.89
C SER A 92 -11.70 5.80 -8.77
N LEU A 93 -12.03 6.88 -8.06
CA LEU A 93 -13.01 6.93 -6.98
C LEU A 93 -14.08 7.96 -7.35
N THR A 94 -15.32 7.52 -7.59
CA THR A 94 -16.44 8.42 -7.93
C THR A 94 -17.46 8.48 -6.78
N PRO A 95 -18.04 9.65 -6.47
CA PRO A 95 -19.02 9.78 -5.38
C PRO A 95 -20.18 8.78 -5.58
N GLY A 96 -20.38 7.88 -4.63
CA GLY A 96 -21.34 6.77 -4.72
C GLY A 96 -20.72 5.38 -4.91
N ASP A 97 -19.44 5.30 -5.27
CA ASP A 97 -18.70 4.04 -5.22
C ASP A 97 -18.56 3.58 -3.77
N LYS A 98 -18.96 2.33 -3.51
CA LYS A 98 -18.57 1.68 -2.26
C LYS A 98 -17.08 1.41 -2.34
N VAL A 99 -16.27 2.26 -1.72
CA VAL A 99 -14.81 2.11 -1.61
C VAL A 99 -14.43 0.72 -1.07
N SER A 100 -15.30 0.06 -0.30
CA SER A 100 -15.15 -1.34 0.11
C SER A 100 -14.97 -2.33 -1.06
N ASN A 101 -15.44 -2.02 -2.27
CA ASN A 101 -15.24 -2.85 -3.46
C ASN A 101 -13.86 -2.67 -4.12
N LYS A 102 -13.14 -1.60 -3.77
CA LYS A 102 -11.79 -1.30 -4.28
C LYS A 102 -10.68 -1.72 -3.30
N VAL A 103 -11.07 -2.13 -2.10
CA VAL A 103 -10.17 -2.51 -1.00
C VAL A 103 -10.26 -4.01 -0.76
N VAL A 104 -9.11 -4.67 -0.61
CA VAL A 104 -9.01 -6.09 -0.26
C VAL A 104 -8.18 -6.20 1.01
N ALA A 105 -8.78 -6.75 2.07
CA ALA A 105 -8.15 -6.90 3.39
C ALA A 105 -7.55 -5.58 3.96
N GLY A 106 -8.17 -4.44 3.64
CA GLY A 106 -7.71 -3.12 4.09
C GLY A 106 -6.68 -2.44 3.18
N LEU A 107 -6.21 -3.09 2.12
CA LEU A 107 -5.30 -2.50 1.12
C LEU A 107 -6.01 -2.16 -0.18
N CYS A 108 -5.47 -1.24 -0.98
CA CYS A 108 -5.89 -1.10 -2.38
C CYS A 108 -5.59 -2.40 -3.13
N ARG A 109 -6.38 -2.67 -4.17
CA ARG A 109 -6.32 -3.93 -4.91
C ARG A 109 -4.97 -4.14 -5.59
N GLU A 110 -4.34 -3.07 -6.04
CA GLU A 110 -3.04 -3.02 -6.69
C GLU A 110 -1.94 -3.46 -5.73
N ALA A 111 -1.87 -2.84 -4.54
CA ALA A 111 -0.96 -3.24 -3.47
C ALA A 111 -1.19 -4.70 -3.06
N TYR A 112 -2.45 -5.11 -2.85
CA TYR A 112 -2.78 -6.49 -2.52
C TYR A 112 -2.27 -7.48 -3.58
N THR A 113 -2.47 -7.16 -4.87
CA THR A 113 -2.08 -8.03 -5.98
C THR A 113 -0.56 -8.16 -6.09
N LEU A 114 0.18 -7.07 -5.91
CA LEU A 114 1.64 -7.09 -5.85
C LEU A 114 2.14 -7.99 -4.72
N LEU A 115 1.63 -7.81 -3.51
CA LEU A 115 2.05 -8.62 -2.36
C LEU A 115 1.66 -10.10 -2.53
N ALA A 116 0.47 -10.39 -3.07
CA ALA A 116 0.02 -11.76 -3.33
C ALA A 116 0.93 -12.48 -4.33
N HIS A 117 1.33 -11.80 -5.40
CA HIS A 117 2.17 -12.38 -6.46
C HIS A 117 3.51 -12.92 -5.92
N TYR A 118 4.09 -12.24 -4.94
CA TYR A 118 5.38 -12.61 -4.35
C TYR A 118 5.25 -13.38 -3.01
N GLY A 119 4.05 -13.86 -2.69
CA GLY A 119 3.81 -14.71 -1.51
C GLY A 119 3.86 -13.97 -0.16
N LEU A 120 3.92 -12.64 -0.16
CA LEU A 120 3.96 -11.83 1.06
C LEU A 120 2.63 -11.86 1.84
N LEU A 121 1.55 -12.30 1.19
CA LEU A 121 0.24 -12.51 1.82
C LEU A 121 -0.04 -13.98 2.15
N TYR A 122 0.95 -14.87 2.08
CA TYR A 122 0.74 -16.28 2.39
C TYR A 122 0.39 -16.49 3.87
N ARG A 123 -0.68 -17.24 4.13
CA ARG A 123 -1.24 -17.46 5.48
C ARG A 123 -1.22 -18.93 5.91
N GLY A 124 -0.57 -19.82 5.15
CA GLY A 124 -0.58 -21.24 5.46
C GLY A 124 0.00 -21.54 6.83
N VAL A 125 -0.63 -22.47 7.54
CA VAL A 125 -0.11 -23.07 8.76
C VAL A 125 0.72 -24.27 8.32
N ALA A 126 1.98 -24.35 8.72
CA ALA A 126 2.76 -25.55 8.51
C ALA A 126 2.06 -26.70 9.28
N SER A 127 1.56 -27.69 8.57
CA SER A 127 1.03 -28.90 9.19
C SER A 127 2.22 -29.71 9.71
N THR A 128 2.53 -29.56 10.99
CA THR A 128 3.45 -30.44 11.70
C THR A 128 2.70 -31.73 12.02
N TRP A 129 2.96 -32.78 11.23
CA TRP A 129 2.56 -34.16 11.53
C TRP A 129 3.73 -34.88 12.20
#